data_AF-R5APC6-F1
#
_entry.id   AF-R5APC6-F1
#
_cell.length_a   1.000
_cell.length_b   1.000
_cell.length_c   1.000
_cell.angle_alpha   90.00
_cell.angle_beta   90.00
_cell.angle_gamma   90.00
#
_symmetry.space_group_name_H-M   'P 1'
#
loop_
_entity.id
_entity.type
_entity.pdbx_description
1 polymer ?
#
loop_
_entity_poly.entity_id
_entity_poly.type
_entity_poly.pdbx_seq_one_letter_code
_entity_poly.pdbx_strand_id
1 'polypeptide(L)'
;MTVAETEDPSGADEALFAVAKSARTLLSTLAEEKGLPVRTQRFSETQTKRRALLHLERSLFSYPYPAYDGEDDGSVTVFGAPSRYAETEAVADAICHAVRGGARYRELAVVLSDPERYNASLRRSLDLRGIPYFLDAKRPLLLHAAGEFVLLALTAVTEGFSPEIMLRLAKSGYAGVCRDEAEALENFVLRTGIRGSAFLAPFKRADAESEHARETLMAPLLRLREALHGRTVKEKLAALYAYLTEIGLSEQLAEHAEASARSRRRRSPQRDGPWRRRSMRRFGKRSLRCLTSSTPFSGTRPCPATIFYSFCPRDSRPHPSA
;
A
#
# COMPACT_ATOMS: atom_id res chain seq x y z
N MET A 1 24.44 3.77 9.38
CA MET A 1 23.51 2.63 9.44
C MET A 1 22.79 2.69 10.78
N THR A 2 21.49 2.43 10.82
CA THR A 2 20.71 2.48 12.08
C THR A 2 20.08 1.12 12.29
N VAL A 3 20.34 0.53 13.47
CA VAL A 3 19.69 -0.71 13.92
C VAL A 3 18.76 -0.34 15.06
N ALA A 4 17.52 -0.81 15.00
CA ALA A 4 16.56 -0.69 16.08
C ALA A 4 16.22 -2.10 16.57
N GLU A 5 16.43 -2.35 17.84
CA GLU A 5 16.17 -3.64 18.48
C GLU A 5 15.50 -3.42 19.83
N THR A 6 14.72 -4.41 20.25
CA THR A 6 14.13 -4.48 21.60
C THR A 6 14.91 -5.57 22.34
N GLU A 7 15.47 -5.24 23.50
CA GLU A 7 16.31 -6.15 24.27
C GLU A 7 15.78 -6.21 25.71
N ASP A 8 15.37 -7.40 26.15
CA ASP A 8 15.21 -7.74 27.56
C ASP A 8 16.32 -8.75 27.92
N PRO A 9 17.46 -8.29 28.46
CA PRO A 9 18.60 -9.16 28.76
C PRO A 9 18.32 -10.13 29.92
N SER A 10 17.16 -10.02 30.57
CA SER A 10 16.70 -10.90 31.64
C SER A 10 15.47 -11.73 31.25
N GLY A 11 15.02 -11.64 30.00
CA GLY A 11 13.84 -12.33 29.50
C GLY A 11 14.06 -13.84 29.41
N ALA A 12 13.05 -14.62 29.79
CA ALA A 12 13.09 -16.09 29.64
C ALA A 12 13.18 -16.55 28.17
N ASP A 13 12.96 -15.64 27.22
CA ASP A 13 12.97 -15.81 25.77
C ASP A 13 14.21 -15.18 25.10
N GLU A 14 15.26 -14.81 25.85
CA GLU A 14 16.48 -14.19 25.30
C GLU A 14 17.06 -14.97 24.10
N ALA A 15 17.00 -16.30 24.15
CA ALA A 15 17.53 -17.18 23.11
C ALA A 15 16.87 -16.95 21.72
N LEU A 16 15.59 -16.57 21.67
CA LEU A 16 14.89 -16.26 20.40
C LEU A 16 15.46 -15.03 19.70
N PHE A 17 16.04 -14.10 20.46
CA PHE A 17 16.60 -12.84 19.95
C PHE A 17 18.14 -12.90 19.78
N ALA A 18 18.76 -14.06 19.96
CA ALA A 18 20.20 -14.25 19.84
C ALA A 18 20.75 -13.83 18.46
N VAL A 19 19.96 -14.00 17.39
CA VAL A 19 20.34 -13.57 16.02
C VAL A 19 20.48 -12.04 15.95
N ALA A 20 19.54 -11.29 16.53
CA ALA A 20 19.61 -9.83 16.55
C ALA A 20 20.82 -9.35 17.35
N LYS A 21 21.05 -9.95 18.53
CA LYS A 21 22.21 -9.66 19.39
C LYS A 21 23.55 -9.96 18.69
N SER A 22 23.61 -11.07 17.96
CA SER A 22 24.79 -11.45 17.17
C SER A 22 25.05 -10.45 16.04
N ALA A 23 23.99 -10.03 15.33
CA ALA A 23 24.09 -9.00 14.29
C ALA A 23 24.56 -7.66 14.85
N ARG A 24 24.02 -7.19 15.99
CA ARG A 24 24.51 -5.97 16.66
C ARG A 24 25.99 -6.09 17.01
N THR A 25 26.38 -7.22 17.60
CA THR A 25 27.77 -7.45 18.02
C THR A 25 28.70 -7.35 16.82
N LEU A 26 28.41 -8.08 15.74
CA LEU A 26 29.17 -8.03 14.49
C LEU A 26 29.30 -6.61 13.94
N LEU A 27 28.20 -5.87 13.88
CA LEU A 27 28.18 -4.51 13.34
C LEU A 27 28.96 -3.52 14.22
N SER A 28 28.95 -3.73 15.54
CA SER A 28 29.71 -2.92 16.48
C SER A 28 31.21 -3.18 16.31
N THR A 29 31.62 -4.45 16.22
CA THR A 29 33.02 -4.85 15.95
C THR A 29 33.52 -4.28 14.62
N LEU A 30 32.73 -4.37 13.55
CA LEU A 30 33.10 -3.79 12.25
C LEU A 30 33.24 -2.27 12.29
N ALA A 31 32.40 -1.58 13.06
CA ALA A 31 32.50 -0.13 13.23
C ALA A 31 33.76 0.25 14.01
N GLU A 32 34.11 -0.51 15.05
CA GLU A 32 35.35 -0.35 15.82
C GLU A 32 36.59 -0.57 14.94
N GLU A 33 36.66 -1.65 14.17
CA GLU A 33 37.75 -1.95 13.24
C GLU A 33 37.97 -0.83 12.19
N LYS A 34 36.91 -0.14 11.80
CA LYS A 34 36.94 0.96 10.82
C LYS A 34 37.09 2.34 11.48
N GLY A 35 37.18 2.42 12.81
CA GLY A 35 37.27 3.68 13.54
C GLY A 35 36.04 4.57 13.40
N LEU A 36 34.86 3.98 13.17
CA LEU A 36 33.61 4.72 12.99
C LEU A 36 32.89 4.94 14.33
N PRO A 37 32.28 6.11 14.55
CA PRO A 37 31.57 6.39 15.80
C PRO A 37 30.27 5.58 15.91
N VAL A 38 30.10 4.86 17.02
CA VAL A 38 28.87 4.14 17.36
C VAL A 38 28.10 4.92 18.42
N ARG A 39 26.81 5.17 18.16
CA ARG A 39 25.92 5.83 19.12
C ARG A 39 24.76 4.92 19.46
N THR A 40 24.66 4.55 20.73
CA THR A 40 23.52 3.81 21.27
C THR A 40 22.56 4.78 21.96
N GLN A 41 21.30 4.75 21.55
CA GLN A 41 20.23 5.50 22.21
C GLN A 41 19.20 4.52 22.75
N ARG A 42 19.09 4.43 24.08
CA ARG A 42 18.00 3.70 24.72
C ARG A 42 16.77 4.58 24.72
N PHE A 43 15.71 4.12 24.06
CA PHE A 43 14.40 4.77 24.16
C PHE A 43 13.80 4.36 25.50
N SER A 44 13.57 5.33 26.40
CA SER A 44 12.92 5.02 27.67
C SER A 44 11.46 4.67 27.43
N GLU A 45 10.94 3.74 28.23
CA GLU A 45 9.51 3.42 28.33
C GLU A 45 8.75 4.64 28.89
N THR A 46 8.55 5.66 28.07
CA THR A 46 7.75 6.85 28.42
C THR A 46 6.25 6.56 28.40
N GLN A 47 5.86 5.33 28.09
CA GLN A 47 4.47 4.92 27.97
C GLN A 47 4.10 3.95 29.09
N THR A 48 3.16 4.36 29.93
CA THR A 48 2.48 3.47 30.87
C THR A 48 1.64 2.49 30.06
N LYS A 49 2.18 1.29 29.80
CA LYS A 49 1.43 0.17 29.19
C LYS A 49 0.43 -0.39 30.21
N ARG A 50 -0.70 -0.89 29.73
CA ARG A 50 -1.69 -1.61 30.55
C ARG A 50 -1.07 -2.93 31.06
N ARG A 51 -1.53 -3.45 32.19
CA ARG A 51 -0.94 -4.64 32.82
C ARG A 51 -0.98 -5.87 31.92
N ALA A 52 -2.07 -6.11 31.20
CA ALA A 52 -2.18 -7.24 30.28
C ALA A 52 -1.19 -7.13 29.10
N LEU A 53 -0.95 -5.93 28.57
CA LEU A 53 0.05 -5.71 27.52
C LEU A 53 1.48 -5.92 28.02
N LEU A 54 1.79 -5.50 29.26
CA LEU A 54 3.10 -5.76 29.89
C LEU A 54 3.33 -7.24 30.14
N HIS A 55 2.29 -7.96 30.57
CA HIS A 55 2.35 -9.41 30.73
C HIS A 55 2.63 -10.09 29.41
N LEU A 56 1.89 -9.71 28.36
CA LEU A 56 2.07 -10.26 27.03
C LEU A 56 3.50 -10.00 26.51
N GLU A 57 3.99 -8.77 26.61
CA GLU A 57 5.35 -8.43 26.18
C GLU A 57 6.44 -9.27 26.86
N ARG A 58 6.33 -9.52 28.17
CA ARG A 58 7.32 -10.28 28.95
C ARG A 58 7.22 -11.79 28.80
N SER A 59 6.06 -12.28 28.39
CA SER A 59 5.73 -13.71 28.48
C SER A 59 5.23 -14.34 27.19
N LEU A 60 5.12 -13.58 26.09
CA LEU A 60 4.61 -14.07 24.80
C LEU A 60 5.37 -15.28 24.29
N PHE A 61 6.70 -15.31 24.48
CA PHE A 61 7.57 -16.38 24.04
C PHE A 61 8.29 -17.11 25.17
N SER A 62 7.97 -16.79 26.43
CA SER A 62 8.60 -17.45 27.58
C SER A 62 8.07 -18.87 27.76
N TYR A 63 8.95 -19.80 28.13
CA TYR A 63 8.54 -21.12 28.59
C TYR A 63 9.01 -21.34 30.05
N PRO A 64 8.14 -21.84 30.95
CA PRO A 64 6.71 -22.13 30.76
C PRO A 64 5.87 -20.85 30.59
N TYR A 65 4.67 -20.96 30.00
CA TYR A 65 3.78 -19.81 29.75
C TYR A 65 3.04 -19.39 31.03
N PRO A 66 3.43 -18.30 31.72
CA PRO A 66 2.72 -17.86 32.91
C PRO A 66 1.33 -17.34 32.52
N ALA A 67 0.30 -17.81 33.24
CA ALA A 67 -1.04 -17.27 33.10
C ALA A 67 -1.06 -15.82 33.62
N TYR A 68 -1.83 -14.96 32.95
CA TYR A 68 -2.08 -13.60 33.44
C TYR A 68 -3.06 -13.66 34.61
N ASP A 69 -2.68 -13.08 35.75
CA ASP A 69 -3.45 -13.09 37.01
C ASP A 69 -4.18 -11.77 37.29
N GLY A 70 -4.04 -10.78 36.41
CA GLY A 70 -4.67 -9.47 36.55
C GLY A 70 -6.11 -9.45 36.04
N GLU A 71 -6.82 -8.36 36.35
CA GLU A 71 -8.15 -8.10 35.80
C GLU A 71 -8.07 -7.88 34.27
N ASP A 72 -9.11 -8.36 33.57
CA ASP A 72 -9.33 -8.07 32.17
C ASP A 72 -9.88 -6.64 32.02
N ASP A 73 -9.04 -5.76 31.49
CA ASP A 73 -9.36 -4.36 31.21
C ASP A 73 -9.74 -4.11 29.74
N GLY A 74 -9.91 -5.18 28.95
CA GLY A 74 -10.21 -5.11 27.52
C GLY A 74 -9.07 -4.57 26.67
N SER A 75 -7.85 -4.46 27.21
CA SER A 75 -6.68 -3.99 26.44
C SER A 75 -6.16 -5.02 25.42
N VAL A 76 -6.56 -6.28 25.58
CA VAL A 76 -6.28 -7.39 24.66
C VAL A 76 -7.58 -8.12 24.36
N THR A 77 -7.95 -8.17 23.09
CA THR A 77 -9.13 -8.91 22.61
C THR A 77 -8.74 -9.84 21.49
N VAL A 78 -9.23 -11.07 21.56
CA VAL A 78 -9.13 -12.06 20.48
C VAL A 78 -10.50 -12.19 19.83
N PHE A 79 -10.55 -12.12 18.51
CA PHE A 79 -11.78 -12.31 17.75
C PHE A 79 -11.57 -13.33 16.64
N GLY A 80 -12.62 -14.09 16.33
CA GLY A 80 -12.64 -14.99 15.18
C GLY A 80 -13.59 -14.45 14.11
N ALA A 81 -13.20 -14.58 12.85
CA ALA A 81 -14.03 -14.22 11.71
C ALA A 81 -14.20 -15.42 10.75
N PRO A 82 -15.36 -15.55 10.10
CA PRO A 82 -15.65 -16.68 9.19
C PRO A 82 -14.90 -16.58 7.85
N SER A 83 -14.36 -15.40 7.52
CA SER A 83 -13.58 -15.19 6.30
C SER A 83 -12.65 -13.98 6.46
N ARG A 84 -11.62 -13.89 5.61
CA ARG A 84 -10.72 -12.72 5.55
C ARG A 84 -11.47 -11.41 5.25
N TYR A 85 -12.54 -11.48 4.46
CA TYR A 85 -13.36 -10.30 4.18
C TYR A 85 -14.05 -9.81 5.45
N ALA A 86 -14.73 -10.72 6.17
CA ALA A 86 -15.37 -10.42 7.44
C ALA A 86 -14.37 -9.92 8.50
N GLU A 87 -13.17 -10.50 8.51
CA GLU A 87 -12.07 -10.05 9.37
C GLU A 87 -11.69 -8.59 9.06
N THR A 88 -11.43 -8.25 7.80
CA THR A 88 -11.06 -6.87 7.41
C THR A 88 -12.18 -5.85 7.63
N GLU A 89 -13.45 -6.27 7.56
CA GLU A 89 -14.58 -5.40 7.91
C GLU A 89 -14.65 -5.16 9.41
N ALA A 90 -14.54 -6.22 10.22
CA ALA A 90 -14.51 -6.11 11.68
C ALA A 90 -13.35 -5.22 12.16
N VAL A 91 -12.18 -5.35 11.54
CA VAL A 91 -11.02 -4.46 11.72
C VAL A 91 -11.39 -3.00 11.47
N ALA A 92 -12.03 -2.72 10.34
CA ALA A 92 -12.37 -1.35 9.96
C ALA A 92 -13.46 -0.77 10.89
N ASP A 93 -14.39 -1.60 11.36
CA ASP A 93 -15.37 -1.22 12.38
C ASP A 93 -14.74 -0.97 13.75
N ALA A 94 -13.77 -1.78 14.15
CA ALA A 94 -12.99 -1.58 15.38
C ALA A 94 -12.22 -0.25 15.34
N ILE A 95 -11.61 0.09 14.21
CA ILE A 95 -10.96 1.40 13.99
C ILE A 95 -11.98 2.54 14.13
N CYS A 96 -13.14 2.44 13.48
CA CYS A 96 -14.19 3.44 13.60
C CYS A 96 -14.67 3.60 15.06
N HIS A 97 -14.86 2.49 15.77
CA HIS A 97 -15.25 2.50 17.17
C HIS A 97 -14.20 3.19 18.05
N ALA A 98 -12.93 2.84 17.88
CA ALA A 98 -11.78 3.46 18.53
C ALA A 98 -11.73 4.98 18.30
N VAL A 99 -11.88 5.44 17.05
CA VAL A 99 -11.85 6.87 16.73
C VAL A 99 -13.06 7.61 17.31
N ARG A 100 -14.26 6.99 17.32
CA ARG A 100 -15.43 7.54 18.02
C ARG A 100 -15.20 7.66 19.53
N GLY A 101 -14.41 6.75 20.11
CA GLY A 101 -13.95 6.78 21.49
C GLY A 101 -12.88 7.84 21.79
N GLY A 102 -12.39 8.57 20.78
CA GLY A 102 -11.53 9.74 20.95
C GLY A 102 -10.07 9.56 20.58
N ALA A 103 -9.65 8.40 20.05
CA ALA A 103 -8.30 8.30 19.50
C ALA A 103 -8.19 8.88 18.10
N ARG A 104 -6.94 9.07 17.71
CA ARG A 104 -6.56 9.59 16.41
C ARG A 104 -6.13 8.43 15.52
N TYR A 105 -6.41 8.50 14.22
CA TYR A 105 -5.97 7.48 13.25
C TYR A 105 -4.47 7.16 13.31
N ARG A 106 -3.62 8.16 13.62
CA ARG A 106 -2.16 7.99 13.76
C ARG A 106 -1.72 7.14 14.96
N GLU A 107 -2.62 6.88 15.90
CA GLU A 107 -2.39 6.06 17.10
C GLU A 107 -2.79 4.59 16.86
N LEU A 108 -3.34 4.29 15.68
CA LEU A 108 -3.78 2.97 15.28
C LEU A 108 -2.82 2.38 14.25
N ALA A 109 -2.45 1.12 14.43
CA ALA A 109 -1.68 0.35 13.47
C ALA A 109 -2.39 -0.98 13.22
N VAL A 110 -2.40 -1.41 11.96
CA VAL A 110 -2.87 -2.74 11.55
C VAL A 110 -1.67 -3.48 11.00
N VAL A 111 -1.32 -4.59 11.64
CA VAL A 111 -0.21 -5.46 11.24
C VAL A 111 -0.77 -6.72 10.60
N LEU A 112 -0.25 -7.08 9.43
CA LEU A 112 -0.71 -8.22 8.66
C LEU A 112 0.45 -9.21 8.49
N SER A 113 0.18 -10.50 8.70
CA SER A 113 1.17 -11.55 8.45
C SER A 113 1.39 -11.83 6.96
N ASP A 114 0.35 -11.65 6.14
CA ASP A 114 0.38 -11.82 4.68
C ASP A 114 -0.30 -10.60 4.02
N PRO A 115 0.47 -9.54 3.72
CA PRO A 115 -0.06 -8.34 3.09
C PRO A 115 -0.71 -8.61 1.74
N GLU A 116 -0.13 -9.49 0.91
CA GLU A 116 -0.59 -9.80 -0.44
C GLU A 116 -2.05 -10.29 -0.45
N ARG A 117 -2.41 -11.15 0.51
CA ARG A 117 -3.78 -11.70 0.61
C ARG A 117 -4.79 -10.73 1.23
N TYR A 118 -4.36 -9.82 2.10
CA TYR A 118 -5.26 -8.95 2.87
C TYR A 118 -5.40 -7.54 2.28
N ASN A 119 -4.41 -7.06 1.53
CA ASN A 119 -4.36 -5.67 1.06
C ASN A 119 -5.60 -5.26 0.26
N ALA A 120 -6.09 -6.12 -0.63
CA ALA A 120 -7.23 -5.78 -1.48
C ALA A 120 -8.53 -5.63 -0.67
N SER A 121 -8.84 -6.60 0.21
CA SER A 121 -10.05 -6.56 1.04
C SER A 121 -9.97 -5.46 2.09
N LEU A 122 -8.80 -5.28 2.74
CA LEU A 122 -8.60 -4.25 3.75
C LEU A 122 -8.75 -2.84 3.17
N ARG A 123 -8.12 -2.55 2.02
CA ARG A 123 -8.27 -1.25 1.34
C ARG A 123 -9.72 -0.93 1.06
N ARG A 124 -10.46 -1.88 0.48
CA ARG A 124 -11.89 -1.73 0.21
C ARG A 124 -12.68 -1.42 1.49
N SER A 125 -12.46 -2.17 2.56
CA SER A 125 -13.17 -1.99 3.84
C SER A 125 -12.88 -0.64 4.49
N LEU A 126 -11.63 -0.16 4.42
CA LEU A 126 -11.21 1.15 4.92
C LEU A 126 -11.76 2.30 4.07
N ASP A 127 -11.68 2.18 2.73
CA ASP A 127 -12.14 3.19 1.78
C ASP A 127 -13.66 3.40 1.91
N LEU A 128 -14.45 2.32 2.04
CA LEU A 128 -15.90 2.37 2.25
C LEU A 128 -16.30 3.14 3.53
N ARG A 129 -15.46 3.09 4.56
CA ARG A 129 -15.67 3.78 5.84
C ARG A 129 -15.00 5.15 5.91
N GLY A 130 -14.36 5.59 4.82
CA GLY A 130 -13.64 6.86 4.77
C GLY A 130 -12.43 6.94 5.71
N ILE A 131 -11.86 5.80 6.11
CA ILE A 131 -10.71 5.76 7.04
C ILE A 131 -9.44 6.18 6.27
N PRO A 132 -8.69 7.20 6.73
CA PRO A 132 -7.40 7.53 6.14
C PRO A 132 -6.33 6.55 6.64
N TYR A 133 -5.59 5.94 5.71
CA TYR A 133 -4.51 5.01 6.03
C TYR A 133 -3.26 5.26 5.20
N PHE A 134 -2.11 4.86 5.76
CA PHE A 134 -0.88 4.63 5.04
C PHE A 134 -0.67 3.12 4.96
N LEU A 135 -0.38 2.62 3.76
CA LEU A 135 -0.11 1.21 3.55
C LEU A 135 1.32 1.05 3.07
N ASP A 136 2.11 0.31 3.83
CA ASP A 136 3.49 -0.04 3.49
C ASP A 136 3.53 -1.19 2.46
N ALA A 137 2.93 -0.94 1.30
CA ALA A 137 2.89 -1.89 0.19
C ALA A 137 3.50 -1.24 -1.05
N LYS A 138 4.46 -1.94 -1.66
CA LYS A 138 4.95 -1.59 -2.99
C LYS A 138 3.80 -1.69 -3.98
N ARG A 139 3.62 -0.65 -4.80
CA ARG A 139 2.67 -0.70 -5.91
C ARG A 139 3.44 -1.23 -7.14
N PRO A 140 3.04 -2.38 -7.72
CA PRO A 140 3.69 -2.86 -8.92
C PRO A 140 3.59 -1.83 -10.03
N LEU A 141 4.71 -1.52 -10.68
CA LEU A 141 4.76 -0.55 -11.79
C LEU A 141 3.91 -1.02 -12.99
N LEU A 142 3.75 -2.34 -13.14
CA LEU A 142 2.90 -2.95 -14.17
C LEU A 142 1.41 -2.59 -14.03
N LEU A 143 0.97 -2.17 -12.84
CA LEU A 143 -0.40 -1.68 -12.65
C LEU A 143 -0.56 -0.21 -13.06
N HIS A 144 0.53 0.47 -13.40
CA HIS A 144 0.48 1.83 -13.91
C HIS A 144 0.32 1.78 -15.43
N ALA A 145 -0.65 2.51 -15.96
CA ALA A 145 -0.98 2.51 -17.39
C ALA A 145 0.24 2.87 -18.28
N ALA A 146 1.14 3.74 -17.82
CA ALA A 146 2.39 4.01 -18.55
C ALA A 146 3.35 2.82 -18.62
N GLY A 147 3.46 2.03 -17.54
CA GLY A 147 4.29 0.83 -17.52
C GLY A 147 3.72 -0.25 -18.45
N GLU A 148 2.40 -0.41 -18.44
CA GLU A 148 1.69 -1.28 -19.38
C GLU A 148 1.88 -0.80 -20.84
N PHE A 149 1.75 0.50 -21.10
CA PHE A 149 1.93 1.09 -22.43
C PHE A 149 3.31 0.78 -23.02
N VAL A 150 4.39 0.97 -22.25
CA VAL A 150 5.76 0.68 -22.73
C VAL A 150 5.89 -0.79 -23.14
N LEU A 151 5.35 -1.70 -22.34
CA LEU A 151 5.37 -3.12 -22.64
C LEU A 151 4.55 -3.44 -23.88
N LEU A 152 3.32 -2.92 -23.98
CA LEU A 152 2.46 -3.12 -25.14
C LEU A 152 3.10 -2.59 -26.44
N ALA A 153 3.80 -1.45 -26.38
CA ALA A 153 4.47 -0.90 -27.56
C ALA A 153 5.59 -1.82 -28.03
N LEU A 154 6.39 -2.36 -27.10
CA LEU A 154 7.43 -3.35 -27.40
C LEU A 154 6.81 -4.65 -27.93
N THR A 155 5.76 -5.16 -27.30
CA THR A 155 5.06 -6.37 -27.75
C THR A 155 4.48 -6.18 -29.16
N ALA A 156 3.89 -5.02 -29.46
CA ALA A 156 3.33 -4.72 -30.79
C ALA A 156 4.39 -4.81 -31.90
N VAL A 157 5.58 -4.29 -31.65
CA VAL A 157 6.66 -4.29 -32.66
C VAL A 157 7.40 -5.62 -32.76
N THR A 158 7.42 -6.44 -31.69
CA THR A 158 8.10 -7.75 -31.68
C THR A 158 7.19 -8.90 -32.11
N GLU A 159 5.94 -8.94 -31.65
CA GLU A 159 5.00 -10.05 -31.85
C GLU A 159 4.00 -9.78 -32.98
N GLY A 160 4.05 -8.58 -33.57
CA GLY A 160 3.15 -8.14 -34.63
C GLY A 160 1.90 -7.49 -34.05
N PHE A 161 1.39 -6.49 -34.77
CA PHE A 161 0.31 -5.59 -34.38
C PHE A 161 -1.03 -6.31 -34.18
N SER A 162 -1.17 -7.06 -33.08
CA SER A 162 -2.39 -7.77 -32.75
C SER A 162 -3.49 -6.76 -32.41
N PRO A 163 -4.76 -7.03 -32.77
CA PRO A 163 -5.85 -6.10 -32.50
C PRO A 163 -5.97 -5.76 -31.01
N GLU A 164 -5.83 -6.76 -30.14
CA GLU A 164 -5.92 -6.56 -28.70
C GLU A 164 -4.85 -5.58 -28.19
N ILE A 165 -3.60 -5.76 -28.61
CA ILE A 165 -2.50 -4.88 -28.20
C ILE A 165 -2.69 -3.47 -28.76
N MET A 166 -3.06 -3.34 -30.03
CA MET A 166 -3.26 -2.05 -30.68
C MET A 166 -4.40 -1.26 -30.02
N LEU A 167 -5.50 -1.91 -29.66
CA LEU A 167 -6.62 -1.27 -28.97
C LEU A 167 -6.25 -0.89 -27.54
N ARG A 168 -5.50 -1.73 -26.82
CA ARG A 168 -4.99 -1.37 -25.48
C ARG A 168 -4.00 -0.21 -25.54
N LEU A 169 -3.15 -0.14 -26.56
CA LEU A 169 -2.27 1.02 -26.81
C LEU A 169 -3.07 2.29 -27.05
N ALA A 170 -4.06 2.24 -27.96
CA ALA A 170 -4.94 3.38 -28.24
C ALA A 170 -5.64 3.89 -26.98
N LYS A 171 -6.12 2.96 -26.14
CA LYS A 171 -6.87 3.27 -24.92
C LYS A 171 -6.00 3.56 -23.69
N SER A 172 -4.68 3.41 -23.80
CA SER A 172 -3.76 3.63 -22.68
C SER A 172 -3.72 5.08 -22.20
N GLY A 173 -4.11 6.02 -23.06
CA GLY A 173 -4.03 7.47 -22.83
C GLY A 173 -2.66 8.07 -23.13
N TYR A 174 -1.64 7.28 -23.49
CA TYR A 174 -0.28 7.76 -23.73
C TYR A 174 0.13 7.83 -25.21
N ALA A 175 -0.70 7.28 -26.09
CA ALA A 175 -0.36 7.10 -27.49
C ALA A 175 -0.66 8.32 -28.37
N GLY A 176 -1.11 9.44 -27.77
CA GLY A 176 -1.54 10.64 -28.51
C GLY A 176 -2.89 10.50 -29.22
N VAL A 177 -3.59 9.38 -29.03
CA VAL A 177 -4.93 9.12 -29.57
C VAL A 177 -5.96 9.61 -28.57
N CYS A 178 -6.91 10.43 -29.01
CA CYS A 178 -7.99 10.87 -28.14
C CYS A 178 -9.02 9.76 -27.90
N ARG A 179 -9.92 9.96 -26.93
CA ARG A 179 -10.89 8.91 -26.56
C ARG A 179 -11.82 8.55 -27.73
N ASP A 180 -12.33 9.55 -28.43
CA ASP A 180 -13.31 9.35 -29.51
C ASP A 180 -12.66 8.62 -30.71
N GLU A 181 -11.41 8.95 -31.02
CA GLU A 181 -10.59 8.25 -32.01
C GLU A 181 -10.32 6.79 -31.62
N ALA A 182 -10.00 6.52 -30.36
CA ALA A 182 -9.78 5.16 -29.88
C ALA A 182 -11.06 4.31 -29.93
N GLU A 183 -12.22 4.91 -29.62
CA GLU A 183 -13.53 4.26 -29.74
C GLU A 183 -13.90 4.01 -31.21
N ALA A 184 -13.65 4.96 -32.11
CA ALA A 184 -13.85 4.80 -33.55
C ALA A 184 -12.98 3.65 -34.11
N LEU A 185 -11.69 3.65 -33.77
CA LEU A 185 -10.73 2.61 -34.15
C LEU A 185 -11.18 1.22 -33.67
N GLU A 186 -11.65 1.11 -32.42
CA GLU A 186 -12.17 -0.15 -31.88
C GLU A 186 -13.37 -0.66 -32.69
N ASN A 187 -14.37 0.21 -32.90
CA ASN A 187 -15.56 -0.14 -33.67
C ASN A 187 -15.20 -0.59 -35.09
N PHE A 188 -14.24 0.09 -35.72
CA PHE A 188 -13.76 -0.25 -37.05
C PHE A 188 -13.05 -1.61 -37.08
N VAL A 189 -12.11 -1.84 -36.16
CA VAL A 189 -11.35 -3.10 -36.06
C VAL A 189 -12.27 -4.28 -35.79
N LEU A 190 -13.25 -4.12 -34.89
CA LEU A 190 -14.25 -5.16 -34.58
C LEU A 190 -15.15 -5.48 -35.78
N ARG A 191 -15.61 -4.44 -36.50
CA ARG A 191 -16.50 -4.60 -37.67
C ARG A 191 -15.79 -5.27 -38.85
N THR A 192 -14.52 -4.96 -39.06
CA THR A 192 -13.76 -5.39 -40.26
C THR A 192 -12.86 -6.61 -40.00
N GLY A 193 -12.56 -6.91 -38.75
CA GLY A 193 -11.69 -8.02 -38.38
C GLY A 193 -10.23 -7.81 -38.78
N ILE A 194 -9.76 -6.55 -38.81
CA ILE A 194 -8.36 -6.19 -39.14
C ILE A 194 -7.38 -6.80 -38.13
N ARG A 195 -6.24 -7.32 -38.62
CA ARG A 195 -5.20 -7.96 -37.80
C ARG A 195 -3.80 -7.75 -38.38
N GLY A 196 -2.81 -7.61 -37.51
CA GLY A 196 -1.39 -7.72 -37.85
C GLY A 196 -0.95 -6.74 -38.93
N SER A 197 -0.47 -7.26 -40.06
CA SER A 197 0.03 -6.45 -41.18
C SER A 197 -1.01 -5.51 -41.78
N ALA A 198 -2.31 -5.75 -41.55
CA ALA A 198 -3.36 -4.86 -42.04
C ALA A 198 -3.29 -3.45 -41.42
N PHE A 199 -2.66 -3.27 -40.25
CA PHE A 199 -2.41 -1.95 -39.66
C PHE A 199 -1.32 -1.14 -40.39
N LEU A 200 -0.47 -1.80 -41.19
CA LEU A 200 0.63 -1.17 -41.93
C LEU A 200 0.15 -0.31 -43.09
N ALA A 201 -1.06 -0.56 -43.60
CA ALA A 201 -1.64 0.16 -44.72
C ALA A 201 -2.82 1.03 -44.26
N PRO A 202 -3.14 2.11 -45.00
CA PRO A 202 -4.34 2.89 -44.75
C PRO A 202 -5.61 2.04 -44.79
N PHE A 203 -6.53 2.29 -43.87
CA PHE A 203 -7.77 1.55 -43.78
C PHE A 203 -8.75 1.95 -44.89
N LYS A 204 -9.18 0.96 -45.67
CA LYS A 204 -10.20 1.17 -46.70
C LYS A 204 -11.57 1.30 -46.03
N ARG A 205 -12.31 2.36 -46.35
CA ARG A 205 -13.67 2.65 -45.83
C ARG A 205 -13.71 2.89 -44.31
N ALA A 206 -12.61 3.33 -43.71
CA ALA A 206 -12.62 3.87 -42.36
C ALA A 206 -13.20 5.29 -42.36
N ASP A 207 -13.83 5.66 -41.23
CA ASP A 207 -14.04 7.06 -40.88
C ASP A 207 -12.70 7.76 -40.61
N ALA A 208 -12.72 9.09 -40.60
CA ALA A 208 -11.51 9.91 -40.49
C ALA A 208 -10.82 9.69 -39.14
N GLU A 209 -11.61 9.54 -38.08
CA GLU A 209 -11.17 9.32 -36.70
C GLU A 209 -10.42 7.99 -36.58
N SER A 210 -10.95 6.91 -37.14
CA SER A 210 -10.30 5.59 -37.14
C SER A 210 -8.97 5.57 -37.89
N GLU A 211 -8.91 6.23 -39.05
CA GLU A 211 -7.68 6.31 -39.84
C GLU A 211 -6.65 7.21 -39.17
N HIS A 212 -7.08 8.32 -38.57
CA HIS A 212 -6.20 9.20 -37.80
C HIS A 212 -5.62 8.46 -36.58
N ALA A 213 -6.44 7.72 -35.83
CA ALA A 213 -5.99 6.88 -34.73
C ALA A 213 -4.93 5.87 -35.18
N ARG A 214 -5.15 5.21 -36.32
CA ARG A 214 -4.19 4.26 -36.90
C ARG A 214 -2.87 4.96 -37.22
N GLU A 215 -2.91 6.11 -37.90
CA GLU A 215 -1.71 6.85 -38.29
C GLU A 215 -0.90 7.31 -37.07
N THR A 216 -1.57 7.90 -36.08
CA THR A 216 -0.98 8.36 -34.82
C THR A 216 -0.30 7.23 -34.05
N LEU A 217 -0.90 6.03 -34.01
CA LEU A 217 -0.29 4.85 -33.40
C LEU A 217 0.88 4.31 -34.23
N MET A 218 0.66 4.13 -35.53
CA MET A 218 1.58 3.36 -36.38
C MET A 218 2.85 4.14 -36.72
N ALA A 219 2.79 5.46 -36.92
CA ALA A 219 3.95 6.22 -37.34
C ALA A 219 5.12 6.13 -36.34
N PRO A 220 4.94 6.35 -35.02
CA PRO A 220 6.00 6.17 -34.03
C PRO A 220 6.39 4.69 -33.83
N LEU A 221 5.43 3.77 -33.87
CA LEU A 221 5.70 2.32 -33.68
C LEU A 221 6.54 1.74 -34.83
N LEU A 222 6.37 2.23 -36.05
CA LEU A 222 7.18 1.78 -37.19
C LEU A 222 8.63 2.27 -37.07
N ARG A 223 8.84 3.53 -36.67
CA ARG A 223 10.18 4.05 -36.34
C ARG A 223 10.85 3.24 -35.24
N LEU A 224 10.11 2.92 -34.17
CA LEU A 224 10.60 2.07 -33.10
C LEU A 224 10.97 0.67 -33.62
N ARG A 225 10.10 0.05 -34.43
CA ARG A 225 10.35 -1.27 -35.01
C ARG A 225 11.62 -1.30 -35.84
N GLU A 226 11.83 -0.29 -36.68
CA GLU A 226 13.05 -0.15 -37.48
C GLU A 226 14.29 0.02 -36.58
N ALA A 227 14.23 0.94 -35.62
CA ALA A 227 15.34 1.23 -34.72
C ALA A 227 15.71 0.06 -33.77
N LEU A 228 14.76 -0.83 -33.47
CA LEU A 228 15.01 -2.03 -32.66
C LEU A 228 15.82 -3.12 -33.39
N HIS A 229 16.03 -3.03 -34.70
CA HIS A 229 16.96 -3.91 -35.43
C HIS A 229 18.44 -3.66 -35.09
N GLY A 230 18.74 -2.68 -34.23
CA GLY A 230 20.06 -2.46 -33.66
C GLY A 230 20.67 -3.73 -33.06
N ARG A 231 21.99 -3.89 -33.19
CA ARG A 231 22.71 -5.12 -32.81
C ARG A 231 22.98 -5.17 -31.30
N THR A 232 23.10 -4.02 -30.65
CA THR A 232 23.48 -3.95 -29.23
C THR A 232 22.31 -3.59 -28.31
N VAL A 233 22.39 -4.00 -27.04
CA VAL A 233 21.40 -3.61 -26.01
C VAL A 233 21.34 -2.09 -25.86
N LYS A 234 22.49 -1.41 -25.96
CA LYS A 234 22.59 0.06 -25.89
C LYS A 234 21.78 0.73 -27.00
N GLU A 235 21.89 0.26 -28.24
CA GLU A 235 21.12 0.78 -29.37
C GLU A 235 19.62 0.58 -29.18
N LYS A 236 19.20 -0.60 -28.71
CA LYS A 236 17.78 -0.89 -28.43
C LYS A 236 17.21 0.00 -27.32
N LEU A 237 17.98 0.25 -26.26
CA LEU A 237 17.58 1.17 -25.20
C LEU A 237 17.50 2.61 -25.69
N ALA A 238 18.43 3.03 -26.55
CA ALA A 238 18.39 4.36 -27.16
C ALA A 238 17.16 4.52 -28.08
N ALA A 239 16.83 3.49 -28.86
CA ALA A 239 15.63 3.46 -29.70
C ALA A 239 14.34 3.58 -28.87
N LEU A 240 14.24 2.81 -27.79
CA LEU A 240 13.11 2.91 -26.88
C LEU A 240 13.03 4.31 -26.24
N TYR A 241 14.15 4.84 -25.76
CA TYR A 241 14.18 6.19 -25.17
C TYR A 241 13.75 7.27 -26.18
N ALA A 242 14.21 7.18 -27.43
CA ALA A 242 13.81 8.09 -28.50
C ALA A 242 12.30 8.02 -28.77
N TYR A 243 11.72 6.81 -28.83
CA TYR A 243 10.27 6.62 -28.96
C TYR A 243 9.50 7.24 -27.79
N LEU A 244 9.92 7.02 -26.54
CA LEU A 244 9.25 7.59 -25.36
C LEU A 244 9.35 9.11 -25.29
N THR A 245 10.44 9.68 -25.82
CA THR A 245 10.63 11.12 -25.93
C THR A 245 9.76 11.71 -27.03
N GLU A 246 9.68 11.04 -28.19
CA GLU A 246 8.87 11.45 -29.33
C GLU A 246 7.38 11.57 -28.98
N ILE A 247 6.85 10.60 -28.22
CA ILE A 247 5.45 10.65 -27.76
C ILE A 247 5.24 11.62 -26.58
N GLY A 248 6.30 12.20 -26.01
CA GLY A 248 6.20 13.11 -24.86
C GLY A 248 5.72 12.43 -23.57
N LEU A 249 6.12 11.16 -23.32
CA LEU A 249 5.61 10.39 -22.18
C LEU A 249 5.91 11.06 -20.83
N SER A 250 7.08 11.72 -20.72
CA SER A 250 7.50 12.39 -19.48
C SER A 250 6.57 13.55 -19.12
N GLU A 251 6.25 14.38 -20.11
CA GLU A 251 5.37 15.53 -19.99
C GLU A 251 3.95 15.09 -19.63
N GLN A 252 3.42 14.09 -20.33
CA GLN A 252 2.11 13.51 -20.03
C GLN A 252 2.04 12.95 -18.60
N LEU A 253 3.08 12.24 -18.15
CA LEU A 253 3.16 11.74 -16.78
C LEU A 253 3.16 12.87 -15.73
N ALA A 254 3.86 13.98 -16.01
CA ALA A 254 3.87 15.15 -15.14
C ALA A 254 2.47 15.79 -15.05
N GLU A 255 1.79 15.97 -16.18
CA GLU A 255 0.43 16.50 -16.25
C GLU A 255 -0.57 15.61 -15.49
N HIS A 256 -0.50 14.30 -15.68
CA HIS A 256 -1.35 13.34 -14.97
C HIS A 256 -1.09 13.34 -13.45
N ALA A 257 0.17 13.49 -13.03
CA ALA A 257 0.53 13.60 -11.62
C ALA A 257 -0.08 14.86 -10.98
N GLU A 258 -0.02 15.99 -11.66
CA GLU A 258 -0.63 17.23 -11.20
C GLU A 258 -2.16 17.16 -11.15
N ALA A 259 -2.80 16.64 -12.20
CA ALA A 259 -4.26 16.47 -12.24
C ALA A 259 -4.74 15.55 -11.09
N SER A 260 -4.00 14.49 -10.82
CA SER A 260 -4.23 13.58 -9.69
C SER A 260 -4.04 14.29 -8.34
N ALA A 261 -3.05 15.17 -8.20
CA ALA A 261 -2.85 15.97 -7.00
C ALA A 261 -4.00 16.97 -6.78
N ARG A 262 -4.46 17.65 -7.84
CA ARG A 262 -5.59 18.60 -7.80
C ARG A 262 -6.90 17.91 -7.38
N SER A 263 -7.20 16.74 -7.94
CA SER A 263 -8.40 15.97 -7.60
C SER A 263 -8.37 15.45 -6.15
N ARG A 264 -7.20 15.03 -5.64
CA ARG A 264 -7.02 14.66 -4.22
C ARG A 264 -7.23 15.85 -3.30
N ARG A 265 -6.68 17.03 -3.61
CA ARG A 265 -6.92 18.26 -2.82
C ARG A 265 -8.40 18.62 -2.73
N ARG A 266 -9.16 18.46 -3.83
CA ARG A 266 -10.61 18.70 -3.85
C ARG A 266 -11.42 17.70 -3.01
N ARG A 267 -11.02 16.43 -2.97
CA ARG A 267 -11.68 15.39 -2.15
C ARG A 267 -11.37 15.50 -0.66
N SER A 268 -10.32 16.22 -0.27
CA SER A 268 -9.92 16.36 1.13
C SER A 268 -9.34 17.74 1.43
N PRO A 269 -10.17 18.73 1.81
CA PRO A 269 -9.69 20.03 2.30
C PRO A 269 -8.79 19.92 3.56
N GLN A 270 -8.78 18.75 4.22
CA GLN A 270 -8.12 18.51 5.52
C GLN A 270 -6.89 17.59 5.47
N ARG A 271 -6.39 17.19 4.29
CA ARG A 271 -5.20 16.31 4.19
C ARG A 271 -3.85 17.04 4.11
N ASP A 272 -3.86 18.32 3.74
CA ASP A 272 -2.64 19.12 3.60
C ASP A 272 -2.40 19.99 4.84
N GLY A 273 -2.22 19.36 5.99
CA GLY A 273 -1.65 20.00 7.18
C GLY A 273 -0.24 19.47 7.42
N PRO A 274 0.81 20.29 7.53
CA PRO A 274 2.06 19.82 8.10
C PRO A 274 1.74 19.30 9.51
N TRP A 275 2.31 18.16 9.89
CA TRP A 275 2.22 17.57 11.22
C TRP A 275 2.86 18.49 12.27
N ARG A 276 2.32 19.69 12.48
CA ARG A 276 2.76 20.65 13.48
C ARG A 276 2.09 20.30 14.80
N ARG A 277 2.92 20.03 15.80
CA ARG A 277 2.57 20.03 17.22
C ARG A 277 1.79 21.31 17.53
N ARG A 278 0.49 21.21 17.79
CA ARG A 278 -0.26 22.26 18.49
C ARG A 278 -0.84 21.69 19.77
N SER A 279 -0.56 22.42 20.83
CA SER A 279 -0.78 22.14 22.24
C SER A 279 -2.26 22.04 22.60
N MET A 280 -2.51 21.21 23.60
CA MET A 280 -3.79 20.92 24.23
C MET A 280 -4.58 22.17 24.64
N ARG A 281 -5.89 22.17 24.36
CA ARG A 281 -6.88 22.82 25.23
C ARG A 281 -7.94 21.79 25.63
N ARG A 282 -8.20 21.73 26.93
CA ARG A 282 -9.09 20.78 27.62
C ARG A 282 -10.56 21.10 27.27
N PHE A 283 -11.36 20.07 27.00
CA PHE A 283 -12.82 20.15 27.10
C PHE A 283 -13.35 18.92 27.85
N GLY A 284 -14.34 19.16 28.71
CA GLY A 284 -14.71 18.34 29.85
C GLY A 284 -15.59 17.11 29.55
N LYS A 285 -15.67 16.27 30.60
CA LYS A 285 -16.28 14.94 30.68
C LYS A 285 -17.81 14.97 30.59
N ARG A 286 -18.41 13.98 29.91
CA ARG A 286 -19.70 13.38 30.28
C ARG A 286 -19.63 11.87 30.09
N SER A 287 -19.98 11.13 31.14
CA SER A 287 -20.05 9.66 31.19
C SER A 287 -21.36 9.15 30.58
N LEU A 288 -21.34 8.00 29.92
CA LEU A 288 -22.53 7.17 29.76
C LEU A 288 -22.18 5.67 29.82
N ARG A 289 -23.00 4.95 30.58
CA ARG A 289 -22.94 3.52 30.89
C ARG A 289 -23.34 2.68 29.67
N CYS A 290 -22.64 1.56 29.45
CA CYS A 290 -23.07 0.50 28.55
C CYS A 290 -23.94 -0.52 29.30
N LEU A 291 -25.04 -0.93 28.67
CA LEU A 291 -25.81 -2.12 29.01
C LEU A 291 -25.30 -3.27 28.12
N THR A 292 -24.89 -4.36 28.75
CA THR A 292 -24.59 -5.64 28.11
C THR A 292 -25.88 -6.45 27.96
N SER A 293 -26.02 -7.15 26.83
CA SER A 293 -26.90 -8.32 26.74
C SER A 293 -26.14 -9.44 26.04
N SER A 294 -25.80 -10.44 26.82
CA SER A 294 -25.15 -11.70 26.48
C SER A 294 -26.16 -12.73 25.99
N THR A 295 -25.80 -13.52 24.98
CA THR A 295 -26.24 -14.92 24.84
C THR A 295 -25.14 -15.75 24.16
N PRO A 296 -24.83 -16.96 24.65
CA PRO A 296 -23.72 -17.78 24.17
C PRO A 296 -24.16 -18.74 23.06
N PHE A 297 -23.26 -19.07 22.13
CA PHE A 297 -23.43 -20.21 21.23
C PHE A 297 -22.15 -21.03 21.16
N SER A 298 -22.31 -22.34 21.38
CA SER A 298 -21.29 -23.37 21.52
C SER A 298 -20.87 -23.98 20.19
N GLY A 299 -19.57 -24.29 20.03
CA GLY A 299 -19.13 -25.47 19.27
C GLY A 299 -18.17 -25.25 18.10
N THR A 300 -16.99 -25.87 18.23
CA THR A 300 -16.07 -26.42 17.20
C THR A 300 -14.88 -25.60 16.64
N ARG A 301 -13.70 -26.09 17.05
CA ARG A 301 -12.32 -26.11 16.47
C ARG A 301 -11.55 -24.79 16.24
N PRO A 302 -10.29 -24.69 16.72
CA PRO A 302 -9.46 -23.50 16.53
C PRO A 302 -8.65 -23.58 15.22
N CYS A 303 -8.72 -22.52 14.41
CA CYS A 303 -7.72 -22.21 13.38
C CYS A 303 -6.94 -20.95 13.83
N PRO A 304 -5.61 -20.89 13.65
CA PRO A 304 -4.80 -19.84 14.25
C PRO A 304 -4.82 -18.61 13.33
N ALA A 305 -5.40 -17.52 13.81
CA ALA A 305 -5.16 -16.19 13.28
C ALA A 305 -5.29 -15.19 14.43
N THR A 306 -4.16 -14.89 15.06
CA THR A 306 -4.08 -13.90 16.14
C THR A 306 -3.69 -12.57 15.51
N ILE A 307 -4.66 -11.67 15.35
CA ILE A 307 -4.40 -10.25 15.07
C ILE A 307 -4.67 -9.48 16.36
N PHE A 308 -3.63 -8.88 16.93
CA PHE A 308 -3.73 -8.01 18.09
C PHE A 308 -4.16 -6.60 17.68
N TYR A 309 -5.32 -6.15 18.16
CA TYR A 309 -5.64 -4.73 18.23
C TYR A 309 -5.20 -4.21 19.59
N SER A 310 -4.28 -3.24 19.59
CA SER A 310 -3.97 -2.46 20.79
C SER A 310 -4.64 -1.10 20.68
N PHE A 311 -5.54 -0.81 21.62
CA PHE A 311 -6.13 0.51 21.80
C PHE A 311 -6.04 0.89 23.27
N CYS A 312 -5.33 1.98 23.57
CA CYS A 312 -5.18 2.47 24.95
C CYS A 312 -5.88 3.83 25.11
N PRO A 313 -7.11 3.88 25.64
CA PRO A 313 -7.70 5.14 26.10
C PRO A 313 -7.07 5.54 27.45
N ARG A 314 -6.70 6.82 27.59
CA ARG A 314 -6.06 7.39 28.79
C ARG A 314 -7.07 7.53 29.93
N ASP A 315 -6.81 6.87 31.07
CA ASP A 315 -7.51 7.16 32.33
C ASP A 315 -6.81 8.25 33.14
N SER A 316 -7.57 9.28 33.50
CA SER A 316 -7.18 10.33 34.44
C SER A 316 -7.36 9.85 35.88
N ARG A 317 -6.29 9.74 36.69
CA ARG A 317 -6.39 9.62 38.16
C ARG A 317 -6.28 10.99 38.85
N PRO A 318 -6.93 11.20 40.01
CA PRO A 318 -7.01 12.49 40.70
C PRO A 318 -5.77 12.76 41.57
N HIS A 319 -5.41 14.04 41.72
CA HIS A 319 -4.42 14.48 42.69
C HIS A 319 -4.97 14.34 44.12
N PRO A 320 -4.16 13.89 45.10
CA PRO A 320 -4.53 14.01 46.50
C PRO A 320 -4.36 15.47 46.94
N SER A 321 -5.37 15.98 47.61
CA SER A 321 -5.36 17.24 48.36
C SER A 321 -4.73 17.02 49.73
N ALA A 322 -3.54 17.58 49.94
CA ALA A 322 -3.02 18.18 51.19
C ALA A 322 -1.58 18.62 50.91
#